data_AF-A0A3M1EL04-F1
#
_entry.id   AF-A0A3M1EL04-F1
#
_cell.length_a   1.000
_cell.length_b   1.000
_cell.length_c   1.000
_cell.angle_alpha   90.00
_cell.angle_beta   90.00
_cell.angle_gamma   90.00
#
_symmetry.space_group_name_H-M   'P 1'
#
loop_
_entity.id
_entity.type
_entity.pdbx_description
1 polymer ?
#
loop_
_entity_poly.entity_id
_entity_poly.type
_entity_poly.pdbx_seq_one_letter_code
_entity_poly.pdbx_strand_id
1 'polypeptide(L)'
;MNRVSLRRLSLALFALLVALLIPTFIRAQTSSPSIPHPLEGRDDCLACHGADMPDVPHVPDNHDGLTSDKCQLCHHPAPGVTAPAATGVLTATRPIAGAEGALPLPHPLAGYENCLQCHLTPEATPVPPGAPPPIPH
;
A
#
# COMPACT_ATOMS: atom_id res chain seq x y z
N MET A 1 49.66 9.28 35.59
CA MET A 1 48.25 9.45 35.13
C MET A 1 47.43 8.29 35.69
N ASN A 2 46.40 8.54 36.50
CA ASN A 2 45.72 7.49 37.26
C ASN A 2 44.70 6.74 36.40
N ARG A 3 44.43 5.46 36.73
CA ARG A 3 43.50 4.58 35.97
C ARG A 3 42.11 5.21 35.78
N VAL A 4 41.66 6.03 36.73
CA VAL A 4 40.40 6.78 36.67
C VAL A 4 40.44 7.89 35.61
N SER A 5 41.53 8.66 35.54
CA SER A 5 41.72 9.68 34.50
C SER A 5 41.86 9.07 33.12
N LEU A 6 42.49 7.91 33.01
CA LEU A 6 42.62 7.18 31.74
C LEU A 6 41.26 6.70 31.22
N ARG A 7 40.41 6.11 32.09
CA ARG A 7 39.04 5.70 31.72
C ARG A 7 38.15 6.87 31.30
N ARG A 8 38.23 8.00 32.00
CA ARG A 8 37.46 9.21 31.65
C ARG A 8 37.88 9.78 30.29
N LEU A 9 39.18 9.79 30.01
CA LEU A 9 39.70 10.23 28.72
C LEU A 9 39.28 9.27 27.59
N SER A 10 39.32 7.97 27.82
CA SER A 10 38.86 6.96 26.85
C SER A 10 37.37 7.08 26.52
N LEU A 11 36.50 7.28 27.52
CA LEU A 11 35.07 7.50 27.27
C LEU A 11 34.80 8.80 26.51
N ALA A 12 35.52 9.89 26.85
CA ALA A 12 35.36 11.17 26.17
C ALA A 12 35.79 11.10 24.69
N LEU A 13 36.90 10.42 24.41
CA LEU A 13 37.37 10.18 23.03
C LEU A 13 36.39 9.31 22.24
N PHE A 14 35.84 8.26 22.86
CA PHE A 14 34.86 7.41 22.20
C PHE A 14 33.56 8.16 21.89
N ALA A 15 33.04 8.95 22.84
CA ALA A 15 31.85 9.78 22.63
C ALA A 15 32.06 10.83 21.52
N LEU A 16 33.25 11.45 21.47
CA LEU A 16 33.59 12.42 20.41
C LEU A 16 33.68 11.74 19.04
N LEU A 17 34.29 10.56 18.96
CA LEU A 17 34.42 9.79 17.72
C LEU A 17 33.06 9.32 17.20
N VAL A 18 32.18 8.86 18.10
CA VAL A 18 30.79 8.50 17.77
C VAL A 18 30.01 9.74 17.29
N ALA A 19 30.13 10.87 17.97
CA ALA A 19 29.48 12.12 17.55
C ALA A 19 29.96 12.64 16.18
N LEU A 20 31.24 12.40 15.83
CA LEU A 20 31.77 12.74 14.49
C LEU A 20 31.32 11.76 13.39
N LEU A 21 31.07 10.48 13.73
CA LEU A 21 30.77 9.42 12.74
C LEU A 21 29.28 9.17 12.49
N ILE A 22 28.38 9.47 13.45
CA ILE A 22 26.93 9.29 13.26
C ILE A 22 26.32 10.19 12.14
N PRO A 23 26.66 11.49 12.00
CA PRO A 23 25.93 12.37 11.09
C PRO A 23 26.17 12.08 9.59
N THR A 24 27.23 11.34 9.24
CA THR A 24 27.48 10.91 7.85
C THR A 24 26.61 9.74 7.44
N PHE A 25 26.21 8.87 8.37
CA PHE A 25 25.35 7.71 8.08
C PHE A 25 23.89 8.08 7.77
N ILE A 26 23.37 9.19 8.29
CA ILE A 26 21.95 9.55 8.16
C ILE A 26 21.62 10.17 6.78
N ARG A 27 22.63 10.58 5.99
CA ARG A 27 22.40 11.33 4.73
C ARG A 27 22.05 10.47 3.51
N ALA A 28 22.00 9.14 3.64
CA ALA A 28 21.80 8.22 2.52
C ALA A 28 20.36 7.72 2.32
N GLN A 29 19.37 8.35 2.96
CA GLN A 29 17.97 7.94 2.78
C GLN A 29 17.46 8.50 1.44
N THR A 30 17.59 7.71 0.37
CA THR A 30 16.89 7.97 -0.89
C THR A 30 15.40 8.08 -0.60
N SER A 31 14.75 9.16 -1.03
CA SER A 31 13.32 9.37 -0.76
C SER A 31 12.51 8.27 -1.44
N SER A 32 11.82 7.46 -0.65
CA SER A 32 10.79 6.55 -1.14
C SER A 32 9.69 7.34 -1.86
N PRO A 33 9.21 6.89 -3.03
CA PRO A 33 8.05 7.50 -3.67
C PRO A 33 6.81 7.35 -2.80
N SER A 34 5.94 8.36 -2.85
CA SER A 34 4.64 8.32 -2.18
C SER A 34 3.66 7.41 -2.92
N ILE A 35 2.71 6.86 -2.18
CA ILE A 35 1.65 5.97 -2.69
C ILE A 35 0.53 6.85 -3.27
N PRO A 36 0.24 6.79 -4.59
CA PRO A 36 -0.70 7.69 -5.25
C PRO A 36 -2.17 7.23 -5.18
N HIS A 37 -2.45 6.11 -4.51
CA HIS A 37 -3.78 5.51 -4.40
C HIS A 37 -4.15 5.18 -2.94
N PRO A 38 -5.45 5.04 -2.61
CA PRO A 38 -5.89 4.61 -1.29
C PRO A 38 -5.42 3.19 -0.97
N LEU A 39 -5.39 2.86 0.32
CA LEU A 39 -4.87 1.59 0.84
C LEU A 39 -5.97 0.69 1.41
N GLU A 40 -7.16 1.23 1.67
CA GLU A 40 -8.29 0.51 2.25
C GLU A 40 -8.64 -0.72 1.41
N GLY A 41 -8.51 -1.91 2.02
CA GLY A 41 -8.72 -3.19 1.35
C GLY A 41 -7.60 -3.63 0.42
N ARG A 42 -6.43 -2.98 0.48
CA ARG A 42 -5.24 -3.22 -0.37
C ARG A 42 -3.96 -3.35 0.46
N ASP A 43 -4.05 -4.05 1.59
CA ASP A 43 -2.94 -4.20 2.53
C ASP A 43 -1.82 -5.11 2.00
N ASP A 44 -2.13 -5.99 1.04
CA ASP A 44 -1.16 -6.84 0.37
C ASP A 44 -0.52 -6.13 -0.84
N CYS A 45 0.52 -5.34 -0.58
CA CYS A 45 1.21 -4.52 -1.59
C CYS A 45 1.77 -5.37 -2.75
N LEU A 46 2.26 -6.57 -2.44
CA LEU A 46 2.89 -7.47 -3.41
C LEU A 46 1.88 -8.12 -4.37
N ALA A 47 0.59 -8.11 -4.06
CA ALA A 47 -0.46 -8.63 -4.95
C ALA A 47 -0.48 -7.93 -6.32
N CYS A 48 -0.07 -6.65 -6.37
CA CYS A 48 0.04 -5.88 -7.62
C CYS A 48 1.48 -5.50 -7.96
N HIS A 49 2.28 -5.07 -6.98
CA HIS A 49 3.64 -4.57 -7.24
C HIS A 49 4.70 -5.68 -7.34
N GLY A 50 4.41 -6.88 -6.79
CA GLY A 50 5.25 -8.07 -6.95
C GLY A 50 4.85 -8.93 -8.15
N ALA A 51 3.77 -8.57 -8.83
CA ALA A 51 3.36 -9.16 -10.09
C ALA A 51 3.82 -8.26 -11.25
N ASP A 52 4.13 -8.84 -12.40
CA ASP A 52 4.42 -8.09 -13.64
C ASP A 52 3.13 -7.53 -14.25
N MET A 53 2.41 -6.68 -13.49
CA MET A 53 1.20 -6.02 -13.96
C MET A 53 1.53 -4.83 -14.87
N PRO A 54 0.78 -4.63 -15.97
CA PRO A 54 0.91 -3.44 -16.80
C PRO A 54 0.63 -2.17 -15.99
N ASP A 55 1.41 -1.11 -16.24
CA ASP A 55 1.23 0.22 -15.64
C ASP A 55 1.34 0.29 -14.10
N VAL A 56 1.71 -0.81 -13.44
CA VAL A 56 2.04 -0.86 -12.01
C VAL A 56 3.57 -0.94 -11.87
N PRO A 57 4.22 -0.02 -11.13
CA PRO A 57 5.65 -0.10 -10.90
C PRO A 57 6.02 -1.39 -10.15
N HIS A 58 6.94 -2.17 -10.70
CA HIS A 58 7.51 -3.35 -10.06
C HIS A 58 8.37 -2.98 -8.83
N VAL A 59 8.40 -3.87 -7.83
CA VAL A 59 9.27 -3.77 -6.65
C VAL A 59 10.74 -3.92 -7.05
N PRO A 60 11.61 -2.90 -6.91
CA PRO A 60 12.99 -3.01 -7.39
C PRO A 60 13.80 -4.13 -6.70
N ASP A 61 14.81 -4.68 -7.37
CA ASP A 61 15.62 -5.81 -6.89
C ASP A 61 16.25 -5.60 -5.49
N ASN A 62 16.52 -4.35 -5.11
CA ASN A 62 17.05 -4.01 -3.78
C ASN A 62 16.01 -4.11 -2.64
N HIS A 63 14.79 -4.56 -2.94
CA HIS A 63 13.73 -4.88 -1.99
C HIS A 63 13.51 -6.40 -1.86
N ASP A 64 14.46 -7.22 -2.32
CA ASP A 64 14.40 -8.68 -2.21
C ASP A 64 14.17 -9.13 -0.76
N GLY A 65 13.24 -10.07 -0.59
CA GLY A 65 12.84 -10.60 0.72
C GLY A 65 11.98 -9.67 1.59
N LEU A 66 11.62 -8.47 1.14
CA LEU A 66 10.66 -7.61 1.86
C LEU A 66 9.22 -8.10 1.66
N THR A 67 8.50 -8.20 2.76
CA THR A 67 7.07 -8.57 2.81
C THR A 67 6.17 -7.33 2.81
N SER A 68 4.90 -7.48 2.42
CA SER A 68 3.93 -6.37 2.30
C SER A 68 3.81 -5.50 3.56
N ASP A 69 4.01 -6.06 4.76
CA ASP A 69 3.96 -5.32 6.03
C ASP A 69 5.13 -4.33 6.22
N LYS A 70 6.19 -4.41 5.41
CA LYS A 70 7.36 -3.54 5.48
C LYS A 70 7.31 -2.34 4.55
N CYS A 71 6.44 -2.35 3.55
CA CYS A 71 6.38 -1.32 2.51
C CYS A 71 6.12 0.07 3.09
N GLN A 72 5.21 0.17 4.07
CA GLN A 72 4.82 1.45 4.69
C GLN A 72 5.83 1.98 5.73
N LEU A 73 6.94 1.28 5.97
CA LEU A 73 8.04 1.83 6.77
C LEU A 73 8.72 3.01 6.06
N CYS A 74 8.64 3.04 4.73
CA CYS A 74 9.21 4.10 3.90
C CYS A 74 8.17 4.72 2.96
N HIS A 75 7.30 3.93 2.33
CA HIS A 75 6.32 4.45 1.38
C HIS A 75 5.07 4.94 2.10
N HIS A 76 4.71 6.21 1.94
CA HIS A 76 3.55 6.80 2.59
C HIS A 76 2.52 7.29 1.55
N PRO A 77 1.22 7.26 1.88
CA PRO A 77 0.19 7.89 1.06
C PRO A 77 0.56 9.32 0.69
N ALA A 78 0.37 9.69 -0.58
CA ALA A 78 0.57 11.07 -0.99
C ALA A 78 -0.48 11.97 -0.30
N PRO A 79 -0.17 13.26 -0.09
CA PRO A 79 -1.13 14.19 0.49
C PRO A 79 -2.42 14.26 -0.34
N GLY A 80 -3.57 14.14 0.33
CA GLY A 80 -4.89 14.19 -0.32
C GLY A 80 -5.37 12.87 -0.92
N VAL A 81 -4.55 11.81 -0.88
CA VAL A 81 -4.99 10.45 -1.21
C VAL A 81 -5.76 9.91 -0.02
N THR A 82 -7.08 9.97 -0.10
CA THR A 82 -7.98 9.42 0.91
C THR A 82 -8.85 8.35 0.25
N ALA A 83 -9.29 7.36 1.03
CA ALA A 83 -10.32 6.46 0.58
C ALA A 83 -11.47 7.27 -0.01
N PRO A 84 -12.06 6.89 -1.16
CA PRO A 84 -13.33 7.44 -1.55
C PRO A 84 -14.28 7.22 -0.37
N ALA A 85 -14.79 8.32 0.19
CA ALA A 85 -15.80 8.24 1.24
C ALA A 85 -16.88 7.30 0.73
N ALA A 86 -17.15 6.23 1.49
CA ALA A 86 -18.23 5.31 1.22
C ALA A 86 -19.57 6.03 1.43
N THR A 87 -19.84 7.06 0.65
CA THR A 87 -21.13 7.75 0.56
C THR A 87 -21.92 7.05 -0.55
N GLY A 88 -22.07 5.74 -0.39
CA GLY A 88 -22.96 4.92 -1.19
C GLY A 88 -24.33 4.83 -0.53
N VAL A 89 -24.97 5.98 -0.26
CA VAL A 89 -26.44 5.96 -0.18
C VAL A 89 -26.91 6.00 -1.63
N LEU A 90 -27.13 4.82 -2.20
CA LEU A 90 -27.89 4.68 -3.43
C LEU A 90 -29.33 5.09 -3.15
N THR A 91 -29.61 6.39 -3.12
CA THR A 91 -30.98 6.86 -3.33
C THR A 91 -31.26 6.71 -4.82
N ALA A 92 -31.59 5.49 -5.23
CA ALA A 92 -32.11 5.19 -6.55
C ALA A 92 -33.47 5.89 -6.70
N THR A 93 -33.49 7.15 -7.12
CA THR A 93 -34.72 7.88 -7.48
C THR A 93 -34.79 8.14 -8.98
N ARG A 94 -34.66 7.09 -9.78
CA ARG A 94 -35.35 6.99 -11.08
C ARG A 94 -35.33 5.54 -11.57
N PRO A 95 -36.50 4.89 -11.73
CA PRO A 95 -36.54 3.61 -12.40
C PRO A 95 -36.31 3.86 -13.90
N ILE A 96 -35.16 3.40 -14.40
CA ILE A 96 -35.04 3.04 -15.81
C ILE A 96 -35.77 1.70 -15.97
N ALA A 97 -36.92 1.74 -16.64
CA ALA A 97 -37.65 0.54 -17.01
C ALA A 97 -36.73 -0.34 -17.88
N GLY A 98 -36.37 -1.52 -17.37
CA GLY A 98 -35.50 -2.49 -18.05
C GLY A 98 -34.31 -3.01 -17.24
N ALA A 99 -34.07 -2.55 -16.01
CA ALA A 99 -32.95 -3.00 -15.16
C ALA A 99 -33.32 -4.16 -14.20
N GLU A 100 -34.19 -5.08 -14.62
CA GLU A 100 -34.43 -6.33 -13.91
C GLU A 100 -33.25 -7.28 -14.15
N GLY A 101 -32.22 -7.19 -13.29
CA GLY A 101 -31.05 -8.08 -13.33
C GLY A 101 -29.72 -7.44 -12.91
N ALA A 102 -29.64 -6.11 -12.80
CA ALA A 102 -28.43 -5.47 -12.30
C ALA A 102 -28.37 -5.55 -10.77
N LEU A 103 -27.73 -6.60 -10.24
CA LEU A 103 -27.37 -6.66 -8.83
C LEU A 103 -26.46 -5.47 -8.47
N PRO A 104 -26.57 -4.92 -7.25
CA PRO A 104 -25.66 -3.86 -6.80
C PRO A 104 -24.23 -4.39 -6.82
N LEU A 105 -23.35 -3.68 -7.53
CA LEU A 105 -21.92 -4.00 -7.49
C LEU A 105 -21.42 -3.83 -6.05
N PRO A 106 -20.59 -4.77 -5.54
CA PRO A 106 -20.20 -4.81 -4.13
C PRO A 106 -19.23 -3.68 -3.70
N HIS A 107 -18.91 -2.74 -4.59
CA HIS A 107 -18.00 -1.63 -4.36
C HIS A 107 -18.41 -0.38 -5.18
N PRO A 108 -17.99 0.83 -4.77
CA PRO A 108 -18.23 2.05 -5.53
C PRO A 108 -17.51 2.04 -6.89
N LEU A 109 -18.11 2.68 -7.90
CA LEU A 109 -17.56 2.79 -9.27
C LEU A 109 -16.86 4.12 -9.56
N ALA A 110 -17.05 5.14 -8.70
CA ALA A 110 -16.38 6.43 -8.88
C ALA A 110 -14.86 6.26 -8.72
N GLY A 111 -14.10 6.54 -9.78
CA GLY A 111 -12.65 6.31 -9.85
C GLY A 111 -12.23 4.91 -10.29
N TYR A 112 -13.19 4.03 -10.65
CA TYR A 112 -12.96 2.65 -11.10
C TYR A 112 -13.79 2.31 -12.36
N GLU A 113 -13.78 3.21 -13.34
CA GLU A 113 -14.60 3.12 -14.56
C GLU A 113 -14.05 2.11 -15.56
N ASN A 114 -12.77 1.72 -15.42
CA ASN A 114 -12.14 0.70 -16.25
C ASN A 114 -12.17 -0.66 -15.55
N CYS A 115 -13.33 -1.33 -15.60
CA CYS A 115 -13.59 -2.59 -14.90
C CYS A 115 -12.58 -3.71 -15.23
N LEU A 116 -12.04 -3.71 -16.46
CA LEU A 116 -11.08 -4.71 -16.93
C LEU A 116 -9.70 -4.56 -16.30
N GLN A 117 -9.41 -3.45 -15.62
CA GLN A 117 -8.16 -3.31 -14.84
C GLN A 117 -8.07 -4.33 -13.71
N CYS A 118 -9.20 -4.83 -13.21
CA CYS A 118 -9.24 -5.80 -12.11
C CYS A 118 -10.01 -7.08 -12.45
N HIS A 119 -10.99 -7.02 -13.37
CA HIS A 119 -11.72 -8.18 -13.87
C HIS A 119 -11.13 -8.69 -15.18
N LEU A 120 -9.91 -9.23 -15.10
CA LEU A 120 -9.12 -9.67 -16.26
C LEU A 120 -9.57 -11.03 -16.82
N THR A 121 -10.29 -11.84 -16.05
CA THR A 121 -10.82 -13.15 -16.46
C THR A 121 -12.33 -13.25 -16.22
N PRO A 122 -13.08 -14.00 -17.06
CA PRO A 122 -14.52 -14.21 -16.87
C PRO A 122 -14.84 -15.10 -15.66
N GLU A 123 -13.88 -15.90 -15.16
CA GLU A 123 -14.02 -16.58 -13.88
C GLU A 123 -14.03 -15.56 -12.74
N ALA A 124 -15.23 -15.29 -12.23
CA ALA A 124 -15.45 -14.52 -11.01
C ALA A 124 -14.61 -15.10 -9.86
N THR A 125 -14.03 -14.20 -9.07
CA THR A 125 -13.34 -14.50 -7.82
C THR A 125 -14.13 -15.48 -6.95
N PRO A 126 -13.45 -16.36 -6.18
CA PRO A 126 -14.12 -17.32 -5.30
C PRO A 126 -15.16 -16.63 -4.41
N VAL A 127 -16.38 -17.14 -4.43
CA VAL A 127 -17.49 -16.64 -3.63
C VAL A 127 -17.13 -16.79 -2.14
N PRO A 128 -17.06 -15.71 -1.34
CA PRO A 128 -16.73 -15.81 0.08
C PRO A 128 -17.79 -16.62 0.84
N PRO A 129 -17.43 -17.27 1.96
CA PRO A 129 -18.38 -18.08 2.73
C PRO A 129 -19.59 -17.25 3.17
N GLY A 130 -20.80 -17.69 2.78
CA GLY A 130 -22.07 -17.02 3.13
C GLY A 130 -22.65 -16.11 2.05
N ALA A 131 -21.98 -15.93 0.90
CA ALA A 131 -22.59 -15.27 -0.25
C ALA A 131 -23.59 -16.18 -0.99
N PRO A 132 -24.63 -15.60 -1.63
CA PRO A 132 -25.65 -16.35 -2.36
C PRO A 132 -25.03 -17.16 -3.52
N PRO A 133 -25.64 -18.31 -3.90
CA PRO A 133 -25.07 -19.19 -4.92
C PRO A 133 -24.97 -18.48 -6.29
N PRO A 134 -23.93 -18.78 -7.10
CA PRO A 134 -23.82 -18.24 -8.44
C PRO A 134 -24.99 -18.72 -9.31
N ILE A 135 -25.53 -17.82 -10.12
CA ILE A 135 -26.64 -18.13 -11.04
C ILE A 135 -26.03 -18.76 -12.30
N PRO A 136 -26.51 -19.94 -12.74
CA PRO A 136 -26.04 -20.54 -13.99
C PRO A 136 -26.49 -19.69 -15.18
N HIS A 137 -25.58 -19.52 -16.14
CA HIS A 137 -25.84 -18.89 -17.45
C HIS A 137 -26.74 -19.76 -18.33
#